data_AF-A0A7S2Z037-F1
#
_entry.id   AF-A0A7S2Z037-F1
#
_cell.length_a   1.000
_cell.length_b   1.000
_cell.length_c   1.000
_cell.angle_alpha   90.00
_cell.angle_beta   90.00
_cell.angle_gamma   90.00
#
_symmetry.space_group_name_H-M   'P 1'
#
loop_
_entity.id
_entity.type
_entity.pdbx_description
1 polymer ?
#
loop_
_entity_poly.entity_id
_entity_poly.type
_entity_poly.pdbx_seq_one_letter_code
_entity_poly.pdbx_strand_id
1 'polypeptide(L)'
;SGANEVISIALGSCSKTHRHQPAWDMLLRSRWKPHAFAWMGDIVYTDVKSKYGGEKRIRDEYAWQSSHDAYRRFVQEVGTVVGTWDDHDFWGNNAAGTEVPAEEVAVAHDAHVRFIGDPPSSVRWKRKGVYNARYL
;
A
#
# COMPACT_ATOMS: atom_id res chain seq x y z
N SER A 1 13.15 24.27 -27.58
CA SER A 1 12.36 24.64 -26.39
C SER A 1 12.06 23.37 -25.60
N GLY A 2 12.90 23.03 -24.62
CA GLY A 2 12.63 21.90 -23.74
C GLY A 2 11.61 22.35 -22.70
N ALA A 3 10.33 22.00 -22.89
CA ALA A 3 9.37 22.16 -21.81
C ALA A 3 9.86 21.29 -20.64
N ASN A 4 9.99 21.87 -19.45
CA ASN A 4 10.22 21.08 -18.25
C ASN A 4 9.05 20.11 -18.11
N GLU A 5 9.34 18.82 -18.15
CA GLU A 5 8.33 17.78 -17.92
C GLU A 5 7.86 17.87 -16.47
N VAL A 6 6.56 18.11 -16.28
CA VAL A 6 5.96 18.22 -14.95
C VAL A 6 5.49 16.85 -14.53
N ILE A 7 6.16 16.27 -13.54
CA ILE A 7 5.74 15.01 -12.92
C ILE A 7 4.81 15.33 -11.75
N SER A 8 3.62 14.73 -11.75
CA SER A 8 2.67 14.79 -10.65
C SER A 8 2.62 13.44 -9.91
N ILE A 9 2.84 13.47 -8.60
CA ILE A 9 2.79 12.29 -7.73
C ILE A 9 1.66 12.47 -6.73
N ALA A 10 0.72 11.53 -6.70
CA ALA A 10 -0.32 11.50 -5.68
C ALA A 10 0.19 10.71 -4.45
N LEU A 11 -0.15 11.19 -3.25
CA LEU A 11 0.19 10.56 -1.98
C LEU A 11 -1.10 10.20 -1.27
N GLY A 12 -1.14 9.04 -0.60
CA GLY A 12 -2.32 8.65 0.17
C GLY A 12 -2.02 7.60 1.23
N SER A 13 -2.84 7.60 2.28
CA SER A 13 -2.81 6.65 3.40
C SER A 13 -4.23 6.48 3.95
N CYS A 14 -4.39 5.58 4.93
CA CYS A 14 -5.60 5.42 5.73
C CYS A 14 -6.88 5.12 4.93
N SER A 15 -6.74 4.44 3.79
CA SER A 15 -7.88 4.07 2.94
C SER A 15 -8.49 2.76 3.44
N LYS A 16 -9.23 2.83 4.55
CA LYS A 16 -9.84 1.65 5.20
C LYS A 16 -10.54 0.74 4.18
N THR A 17 -10.05 -0.48 4.05
CA THR A 17 -10.51 -1.53 3.10
C THR A 17 -12.00 -1.83 3.19
N HIS A 18 -12.59 -1.70 4.37
CA HIS A 18 -13.99 -2.02 4.64
C HIS A 18 -14.92 -0.80 4.59
N ARG A 19 -14.44 0.33 4.06
CA ARG A 19 -15.23 1.56 3.90
C ARG A 19 -15.30 1.97 2.44
N HIS A 20 -16.26 2.82 2.12
CA HIS A 20 -16.33 3.44 0.81
C HIS A 20 -15.06 4.29 0.57
N GLN A 21 -14.37 4.08 -0.56
CA GLN A 21 -13.11 4.74 -0.93
C GLN A 21 -13.30 5.69 -2.12
N PRO A 22 -13.96 6.86 -1.96
CA PRO A 22 -14.24 7.77 -3.08
C PRO A 22 -13.00 8.44 -3.66
N ALA A 23 -11.88 8.43 -2.93
CA ALA A 23 -10.65 9.11 -3.29
C ALA A 23 -10.07 8.64 -4.64
N TRP A 24 -10.15 7.35 -4.97
CA TRP A 24 -9.61 6.82 -6.23
C TRP A 24 -10.28 7.44 -7.45
N ASP A 25 -11.61 7.45 -7.44
CA ASP A 25 -12.42 8.04 -8.50
C ASP A 25 -12.23 9.56 -8.57
N MET A 26 -12.02 10.22 -7.42
CA MET A 26 -11.69 11.65 -7.38
C MET A 26 -10.33 11.96 -7.99
N LEU A 27 -9.30 11.14 -7.71
CA LEU A 27 -7.97 11.29 -8.28
C LEU A 27 -7.98 11.09 -9.79
N LEU A 28 -8.70 10.08 -10.28
CA LEU A 28 -8.91 9.83 -11.72
C LEU A 28 -9.60 11.00 -12.44
N ARG A 29 -10.56 11.66 -11.78
CA ARG A 29 -11.24 12.85 -12.33
C ARG A 29 -10.48 14.15 -12.11
N SER A 30 -9.40 14.13 -11.32
CA SER A 30 -8.65 15.34 -11.00
C SER A 30 -7.90 15.85 -12.23
N ARG A 31 -7.75 17.18 -12.32
CA ARG A 31 -6.94 17.80 -13.39
C ARG A 31 -5.45 17.43 -13.33
N TRP A 32 -5.00 16.92 -12.18
CA TRP A 32 -3.59 16.66 -11.91
C TRP A 32 -3.08 15.35 -12.53
N LYS A 33 -3.99 14.42 -12.87
CA LYS A 33 -3.72 13.12 -13.53
C LYS A 33 -2.36 12.53 -13.15
N PRO A 34 -2.23 11.98 -11.93
CA PRO A 34 -0.93 11.59 -11.39
C PRO A 34 -0.22 10.56 -12.27
N HIS A 35 1.08 10.74 -12.44
CA HIS A 35 1.96 9.81 -13.14
C HIS A 35 2.44 8.67 -12.23
N ALA A 36 2.35 8.88 -10.92
CA ALA A 36 2.67 7.88 -9.92
C ALA A 36 1.83 8.10 -8.66
N PHE A 37 1.67 7.03 -7.88
CA PHE A 37 1.05 7.07 -6.56
C PHE A 37 1.99 6.47 -5.51
N ALA A 38 2.11 7.13 -4.36
CA ALA A 38 2.80 6.59 -3.20
C ALA A 38 1.84 6.36 -2.04
N TRP A 39 1.74 5.10 -1.61
CA TRP A 39 1.17 4.76 -0.32
C TRP A 39 2.09 5.24 0.80
N MET A 40 1.52 5.98 1.75
CA MET A 40 2.24 6.56 2.89
C MET A 40 2.01 5.75 4.18
N GLY A 41 1.59 4.49 4.08
CA GLY A 41 1.18 3.65 5.19
C GLY A 41 -0.33 3.51 5.33
N ASP A 42 -0.77 2.69 6.29
CA ASP A 42 -2.17 2.33 6.52
C ASP A 42 -2.88 1.92 5.22
N ILE A 43 -2.22 1.05 4.44
CA ILE A 43 -2.79 0.52 3.20
C ILE A 43 -3.97 -0.38 3.56
N VAL A 44 -3.78 -1.17 4.61
CA VAL A 44 -4.77 -2.09 5.17
C VAL A 44 -4.85 -2.00 6.68
N TYR A 45 -5.90 -2.59 7.26
CA TYR A 45 -6.18 -2.57 8.70
C TYR A 45 -6.34 -3.98 9.23
N THR A 46 -5.23 -4.58 9.66
CA THR A 46 -5.16 -5.97 10.10
C THR A 46 -5.67 -6.20 11.54
N ASP A 47 -6.01 -5.12 12.24
CA ASP A 47 -6.27 -5.07 13.68
C ASP A 47 -7.76 -4.89 14.08
N VAL A 48 -8.69 -4.90 13.11
CA VAL A 48 -10.10 -4.59 13.39
C VAL A 48 -10.78 -5.76 14.14
N LYS A 49 -11.21 -5.55 15.39
CA LYS A 49 -11.89 -6.48 16.32
C LYS A 49 -10.98 -7.48 17.06
N SER A 50 -10.28 -6.97 18.08
CA SER A 50 -9.76 -7.67 19.29
C SER A 50 -8.92 -8.95 19.13
N LYS A 51 -8.56 -9.34 17.91
CA LYS A 51 -7.63 -10.44 17.62
C LYS A 51 -6.62 -9.87 16.65
N TYR A 52 -5.44 -9.53 17.17
CA TYR A 52 -4.28 -9.15 16.39
C TYR A 52 -4.06 -10.18 15.26
N GLY A 53 -3.71 -9.67 14.08
CA GLY A 53 -3.98 -10.29 12.79
C GLY A 53 -3.02 -11.41 12.42
N GLY A 54 -3.43 -12.65 12.60
CA GLY A 54 -2.68 -13.80 12.09
C GLY A 54 -2.53 -13.80 10.56
N GLU A 55 -1.61 -14.63 10.04
CA GLU A 55 -1.18 -14.66 8.64
C GLU A 55 -2.31 -14.51 7.61
N LYS A 56 -3.38 -15.30 7.78
CA LYS A 56 -4.52 -15.30 6.86
C LYS A 56 -5.15 -13.92 6.73
N ARG A 57 -5.30 -13.21 7.85
CA ARG A 57 -5.95 -11.90 7.87
C ARG A 57 -5.12 -10.86 7.13
N ILE A 58 -3.81 -10.85 7.35
CA ILE A 58 -2.90 -9.93 6.67
C ILE A 58 -3.04 -10.11 5.15
N ARG A 59 -2.98 -11.37 4.68
CA ARG A 59 -3.13 -11.69 3.25
C ARG A 59 -4.50 -11.29 2.71
N ASP A 60 -5.57 -11.57 3.45
CA ASP A 60 -6.94 -11.26 3.06
C ASP A 60 -7.17 -9.74 2.93
N GLU A 61 -6.67 -8.94 3.88
CA GLU A 61 -6.85 -7.48 3.84
C GLU A 61 -6.12 -6.84 2.64
N TYR A 62 -4.90 -7.28 2.33
CA TYR A 62 -4.18 -6.83 1.13
C TYR A 62 -4.89 -7.26 -0.15
N ALA A 63 -5.35 -8.51 -0.22
CA ALA A 63 -6.14 -9.00 -1.34
C ALA A 63 -7.45 -8.22 -1.49
N TRP A 64 -8.09 -7.86 -0.38
CA TRP A 64 -9.29 -7.04 -0.35
C TRP A 64 -9.03 -5.63 -0.89
N GLN A 65 -7.95 -4.96 -0.47
CA GLN A 65 -7.58 -3.65 -1.01
C GLN A 65 -7.42 -3.71 -2.54
N SER A 66 -6.71 -4.72 -3.05
CA SER A 66 -6.57 -4.99 -4.49
C SER A 66 -7.87 -5.39 -5.18
N SER A 67 -8.89 -5.82 -4.44
CA SER A 67 -10.20 -6.22 -5.00
C SER A 67 -11.15 -5.04 -5.27
N HIS A 68 -10.83 -3.83 -4.79
CA HIS A 68 -11.64 -2.65 -5.09
C HIS A 68 -11.51 -2.23 -6.55
N ASP A 69 -12.63 -2.24 -7.29
CA ASP A 69 -12.67 -1.85 -8.70
C ASP A 69 -12.14 -0.43 -8.94
N ALA A 70 -12.45 0.52 -8.05
CA ALA A 70 -11.93 1.88 -8.15
C ALA A 70 -10.42 1.95 -7.94
N TYR A 71 -9.88 1.21 -6.98
CA TYR A 71 -8.44 1.13 -6.76
C TYR A 71 -7.74 0.46 -7.96
N ARG A 72 -8.25 -0.68 -8.46
CA ARG A 72 -7.67 -1.35 -9.63
C ARG A 72 -7.61 -0.45 -10.86
N ARG A 73 -8.70 0.25 -11.17
CA ARG A 73 -8.75 1.22 -12.27
C ARG A 73 -7.73 2.34 -12.06
N PHE A 74 -7.61 2.86 -10.85
CA PHE A 74 -6.62 3.88 -10.52
C PHE A 74 -5.18 3.40 -10.72
N VAL A 75 -4.82 2.21 -10.21
CA VAL A 75 -3.49 1.62 -10.38
C VAL A 75 -3.14 1.40 -11.85
N GLN A 76 -4.12 0.94 -12.65
CA GLN A 76 -3.95 0.76 -14.10
C GLN A 76 -3.69 2.09 -14.82
N GLU A 77 -4.38 3.16 -14.43
CA GLU A 77 -4.22 4.50 -15.04
C GLU A 77 -2.87 5.13 -14.69
N VAL A 78 -2.45 5.08 -13.42
CA VAL A 78 -1.19 5.72 -12.99
C VAL A 78 0.05 4.93 -13.41
N GLY A 79 -0.06 3.60 -13.58
CA GLY A 79 1.02 2.73 -14.04
C GLY A 79 2.15 2.51 -13.03
N THR A 80 2.46 3.48 -12.17
CA THR A 80 3.48 3.37 -11.13
C THR A 80 2.89 3.54 -9.74
N VAL A 81 2.99 2.48 -8.92
CA VAL A 81 2.63 2.50 -7.50
C VAL A 81 3.86 2.15 -6.68
N VAL A 82 4.13 2.97 -5.68
CA VAL A 82 5.15 2.72 -4.65
C VAL A 82 4.51 2.85 -3.29
N GLY A 83 5.21 2.44 -2.24
CA GLY A 83 4.65 2.59 -0.91
C GLY A 83 5.51 2.06 0.21
N THR A 84 5.16 2.51 1.40
CA THR A 84 5.56 1.96 2.68
C THR A 84 4.31 1.53 3.46
N TRP A 85 4.53 0.73 4.50
CA TRP A 85 3.52 0.41 5.51
C TRP A 85 3.52 1.43 6.66
N ASP A 86 2.49 1.35 7.50
CA ASP A 86 2.44 1.83 8.88
C ASP A 86 1.91 0.72 9.80
N ASP A 87 1.76 0.99 11.08
CA ASP A 87 1.38 0.03 12.13
C ASP A 87 0.15 -0.87 11.82
N HIS A 88 -0.89 -0.33 11.18
CA HIS A 88 -2.11 -1.08 10.83
C HIS A 88 -1.91 -2.15 9.75
N ASP A 89 -0.85 -2.04 8.95
CA ASP A 89 -0.56 -2.98 7.87
C ASP A 89 -0.10 -4.35 8.36
N PHE A 90 0.39 -4.43 9.60
CA PHE A 90 0.97 -5.66 10.16
C PHE A 90 0.63 -5.95 11.62
N TRP A 91 0.09 -5.00 12.40
CA TRP A 91 -0.21 -5.26 13.81
C TRP A 91 -1.36 -4.44 14.41
N GLY A 92 -1.40 -3.12 14.22
CA GLY A 92 -2.47 -2.25 14.71
C GLY A 92 -2.02 -0.97 15.42
N ASN A 93 -3.03 -0.15 15.75
CA ASN A 93 -2.92 1.25 16.17
C ASN A 93 -1.90 1.48 17.31
N ASN A 94 -0.90 2.30 17.03
CA ASN A 94 0.31 2.55 17.79
C ASN A 94 0.82 1.26 18.46
N ALA A 95 1.73 0.52 17.81
CA ALA A 95 2.52 -0.51 18.47
C ALA A 95 3.31 0.10 19.64
N ALA A 96 2.62 0.38 20.74
CA ALA A 96 2.99 1.25 21.83
C ALA A 96 3.95 0.51 22.75
N GLY A 97 5.12 0.18 22.20
CA GLY A 97 6.13 -0.66 22.84
C GLY A 97 5.79 -2.16 22.84
N THR A 98 4.80 -2.62 22.06
CA THR A 98 4.55 -4.06 21.93
C THR A 98 5.36 -4.62 20.78
N GLU A 99 6.21 -5.61 21.05
CA GLU A 99 6.93 -6.34 20.01
C GLU A 99 5.93 -7.12 19.15
N VAL A 100 5.99 -6.90 17.84
CA VAL A 100 5.24 -7.68 16.85
C VAL A 100 5.99 -8.98 16.60
N PRO A 101 5.32 -10.15 16.58
CA PRO A 101 5.94 -11.40 16.19
C PRO A 101 6.64 -11.28 14.82
N ALA A 102 7.89 -11.73 14.75
CA ALA A 102 8.68 -11.63 13.52
C ALA A 102 8.03 -12.37 12.32
N GLU A 103 7.25 -13.41 12.59
CA GLU A 103 6.44 -14.12 11.61
C GLU A 103 5.39 -13.20 10.96
N GLU A 104 4.63 -12.45 11.75
CA GLU A 104 3.59 -11.55 11.25
C GLU A 104 4.18 -10.42 10.41
N VAL A 105 5.32 -9.86 10.86
CA VAL A 105 6.07 -8.86 10.08
C VAL A 105 6.53 -9.45 8.74
N ALA A 106 7.00 -10.70 8.72
CA ALA A 106 7.44 -11.36 7.49
C ALA A 106 6.26 -11.61 6.53
N VAL A 107 5.11 -12.06 7.05
CA VAL A 107 3.90 -12.23 6.25
C VAL A 107 3.41 -10.91 5.67
N ALA A 108 3.37 -9.85 6.49
CA ALA A 108 2.97 -8.53 6.04
C ALA A 108 3.93 -7.96 5.00
N HIS A 109 5.22 -8.21 5.15
CA HIS A 109 6.22 -7.82 4.17
C HIS A 109 5.92 -8.47 2.82
N ASP A 110 5.72 -9.80 2.79
CA ASP A 110 5.43 -10.52 1.55
C ASP A 110 4.10 -10.08 0.93
N ALA A 111 3.09 -9.83 1.76
CA ALA A 111 1.79 -9.31 1.31
C ALA A 111 1.94 -7.91 0.69
N HIS A 112 2.70 -7.02 1.32
CA HIS A 112 2.98 -5.67 0.83
C HIS A 112 3.78 -5.70 -0.49
N VAL A 113 4.87 -6.48 -0.55
CA VAL A 113 5.71 -6.58 -1.76
C VAL A 113 4.89 -7.11 -2.94
N ARG A 114 4.02 -8.10 -2.68
CA ARG A 114 3.07 -8.62 -3.67
C ARG A 114 2.02 -7.58 -4.09
N PHE A 115 1.46 -6.85 -3.12
CA PHE A 115 0.44 -5.83 -3.33
C PHE A 115 0.93 -4.67 -4.21
N ILE A 116 2.15 -4.19 -3.96
CA ILE A 116 2.80 -3.16 -4.79
C ILE A 116 3.10 -3.69 -6.21
N GLY A 117 3.20 -5.02 -6.38
CA GLY A 117 3.42 -5.65 -7.69
C GLY A 117 4.90 -5.79 -8.06
N ASP A 118 5.80 -5.93 -7.09
CA ASP A 118 7.22 -6.14 -7.40
C ASP A 118 7.46 -7.47 -8.13
N PRO A 119 8.32 -7.48 -9.18
CA PRO A 119 8.65 -8.71 -9.87
C PRO A 119 9.41 -9.67 -8.94
N PRO A 120 9.40 -10.99 -9.20
CA PRO A 120 10.15 -11.97 -8.40
C PRO A 120 11.67 -11.69 -8.33
N SER A 121 12.21 -10.96 -9.32
CA SER A 121 13.61 -10.51 -9.35
C SER A 121 13.91 -9.34 -8.41
N SER A 122 12.89 -8.70 -7.83
CA SER A 122 13.07 -7.55 -6.95
C SER A 122 13.86 -7.92 -5.70
N VAL A 123 14.87 -7.11 -5.41
CA VAL A 123 15.65 -7.19 -4.17
C VAL A 123 14.78 -7.02 -2.92
N ARG A 124 13.58 -6.42 -3.03
CA ARG A 124 12.67 -6.23 -1.89
C ARG A 124 12.24 -7.56 -1.27
N TRP A 125 12.07 -8.62 -2.06
CA TRP A 125 11.76 -9.97 -1.56
C TRP A 125 12.79 -10.55 -0.58
N LYS A 126 14.02 -10.02 -0.54
CA LYS A 126 15.12 -10.56 0.29
C LYS A 126 15.40 -9.74 1.56
N ARG A 127 14.64 -8.66 1.81
CA ARG A 127 14.86 -7.73 2.92
C ARG A 127 13.80 -7.95 4.00
N LYS A 128 14.05 -7.45 5.21
CA LYS A 128 13.10 -7.54 6.33
C LYS A 128 12.04 -6.43 6.34
N GLY A 129 12.14 -5.42 5.48
CA GLY A 129 11.28 -4.25 5.51
C GLY A 129 10.98 -3.70 4.12
N VAL A 130 9.98 -2.83 4.05
CA VAL A 130 9.36 -2.40 2.78
C VAL A 130 9.97 -1.14 2.16
N TYR A 131 11.02 -0.58 2.79
CA TYR A 131 11.71 0.63 2.32
C TYR A 131 12.19 0.51 0.87
N ASN A 132 12.01 1.59 0.11
CA ASN A 132 12.25 1.60 -1.32
C ASN A 132 12.68 2.98 -1.83
N ALA A 133 13.43 2.98 -2.92
CA ALA A 133 13.77 4.17 -3.70
C ALA A 133 13.47 3.87 -5.17
N ARG A 134 12.89 4.83 -5.88
CA ARG A 134 12.52 4.72 -7.29
C ARG A 134 12.87 6.03 -7.99
N TYR A 135 13.40 5.91 -9.20
CA TYR A 135 13.53 7.01 -10.14
C TYR A 135 12.28 6.97 -11.02
N LEU A 136 11.62 8.12 -11.15
CA LEU A 136 10.47 8.33 -12.03
C LEU A 136 10.91 9.14 -13.24
#